data_AF-A0A2J6WFP0-F1
#
_entry.id   AF-A0A2J6WFP0-F1
#
_cell.length_a   1.000
_cell.length_b   1.000
_cell.length_c   1.000
_cell.angle_alpha   90.00
_cell.angle_beta   90.00
_cell.angle_gamma   90.00
#
_symmetry.space_group_name_H-M   'P 1'
#
loop_
_entity.id
_entity.type
_entity.pdbx_description
1 polymer ?
#
loop_
_entity_poly.entity_id
_entity_poly.type
_entity_poly.pdbx_seq_one_letter_code
_entity_poly.pdbx_strand_id
1 'polypeptide(L)'
;MINNKEVHMSGNVLGHVVLMLVGVLILVVGAFVGSTDKGEEKLNLHRGLGVIGILVFLLGVVALLFTGNVHANLPHFFLGLIAVIFFILAAIGGIAYTKADKTKKQGLRKSHKADAAIGFLFLLVAIVFGIIGIKALK
;
A
#
# COMPACT_ATOMS: atom_id res chain seq x y z
N MET A 1 25.63 21.86 28.56
CA MET A 1 25.84 21.18 27.27
C MET A 1 24.54 20.48 26.90
N ILE A 2 23.81 21.02 25.91
CA ILE A 2 22.61 20.37 25.38
C ILE A 2 23.10 19.28 24.45
N ASN A 3 22.84 18.03 24.82
CA ASN A 3 23.21 16.86 24.03
C ASN A 3 22.29 16.82 22.81
N ASN A 4 22.72 17.40 21.69
CA ASN A 4 22.10 17.19 20.39
C ASN A 4 22.37 15.74 19.97
N LYS A 5 21.61 14.79 20.54
CA LYS A 5 21.44 13.48 19.91
C LYS A 5 20.62 13.73 18.66
N GLU A 6 21.30 13.96 17.54
CA GLU A 6 20.70 13.72 16.24
C GLU A 6 20.09 12.32 16.30
N VAL A 7 18.76 12.25 16.32
CA VAL A 7 18.02 11.01 16.22
C VAL A 7 18.30 10.50 14.82
N HIS A 8 19.41 9.78 14.66
CA HIS A 8 19.69 8.99 13.48
C HIS A 8 18.52 8.02 13.34
N MET A 9 17.58 8.33 12.45
CA MET A 9 16.64 7.33 11.95
C MET A 9 17.50 6.15 11.51
N SER A 10 17.35 5.00 12.16
CA SER A 10 18.09 3.81 11.75
C SER A 10 17.82 3.59 10.26
N GLY A 11 18.86 3.26 9.47
CA GLY A 11 18.78 3.26 8.00
C GLY A 11 17.59 2.45 7.45
N ASN A 12 17.10 1.50 8.22
CA ASN A 12 15.97 0.65 7.88
C ASN A 12 14.58 1.30 8.11
N VAL A 13 14.42 2.27 9.02
CA VAL A 13 13.19 3.08 9.14
C VAL A 13 13.07 4.04 7.97
N LEU A 14 14.18 4.64 7.54
CA LEU A 14 14.21 5.43 6.30
C LEU A 14 13.88 4.54 5.09
N GLY A 15 14.46 3.33 5.04
CA GLY A 15 14.15 2.33 4.03
C GLY A 15 12.65 1.99 3.98
N HIS A 16 12.01 1.76 5.12
CA HIS A 16 10.55 1.58 5.21
C HIS A 16 9.81 2.77 4.58
N VAL A 17 10.09 4.01 5.02
CA VAL A 17 9.38 5.20 4.51
C VAL A 17 9.54 5.36 3.00
N VAL A 18 10.76 5.21 2.49
CA VAL A 18 11.05 5.36 1.05
C VAL A 18 10.34 4.28 0.24
N LEU A 19 10.45 3.01 0.62
CA LEU A 19 9.81 1.91 -0.08
C LEU A 19 8.28 2.01 -0.03
N MET A 20 7.71 2.41 1.11
CA MET A 20 6.28 2.63 1.22
C MET A 20 5.84 3.74 0.25
N LEU A 21 6.50 4.90 0.27
CA LEU A 21 6.16 6.03 -0.63
C LEU A 21 6.24 5.63 -2.12
N VAL A 22 7.33 4.98 -2.53
CA VAL A 22 7.50 4.52 -3.92
C VAL A 22 6.40 3.50 -4.28
N GLY A 23 6.13 2.53 -3.40
CA GLY A 23 5.06 1.55 -3.59
C GLY A 23 3.69 2.22 -3.74
N VAL A 24 3.34 3.16 -2.86
CA VAL A 24 2.09 3.93 -2.94
C VAL A 24 1.97 4.68 -4.26
N LEU A 25 3.02 5.37 -4.70
CA LEU A 25 3.00 6.11 -5.96
C LEU A 25 2.73 5.19 -7.16
N ILE A 26 3.40 4.02 -7.21
CA ILE A 26 3.17 3.03 -8.27
C ILE A 26 1.73 2.51 -8.22
N LEU A 27 1.19 2.23 -7.02
CA LEU A 27 -0.20 1.78 -6.85
C LEU A 27 -1.20 2.84 -7.30
N VAL A 28 -0.97 4.12 -6.99
CA VAL A 28 -1.83 5.24 -7.43
C VAL A 28 -1.79 5.38 -8.94
N VAL A 29 -0.61 5.32 -9.57
CA VAL A 29 -0.49 5.35 -11.03
C VAL A 29 -1.20 4.14 -11.65
N GLY A 30 -1.02 2.95 -11.08
CA GLY A 30 -1.73 1.74 -11.49
C GLY A 30 -3.25 1.90 -11.40
N ALA A 31 -3.76 2.45 -10.30
CA ALA A 31 -5.19 2.72 -10.11
C ALA A 31 -5.73 3.74 -11.12
N PHE A 32 -4.96 4.78 -11.45
CA PHE A 32 -5.31 5.76 -12.48
C PHE A 32 -5.36 5.13 -13.88
N VAL A 33 -4.41 4.26 -14.22
CA VAL A 33 -4.44 3.50 -15.47
C VAL A 33 -5.71 2.63 -15.52
N GLY A 34 -6.03 1.91 -14.45
CA GLY A 34 -7.21 1.04 -14.39
C GLY A 34 -8.55 1.79 -14.38
N SER A 35 -8.60 3.03 -13.88
CA SER A 35 -9.82 3.85 -13.87
C SER A 35 -10.11 4.48 -15.24
N THR A 36 -9.06 4.80 -16.00
CA THR A 36 -9.15 5.40 -17.35
C THR A 36 -9.26 4.38 -18.47
N ASP A 37 -9.01 3.09 -18.18
CA ASP A 37 -9.08 2.02 -19.16
C ASP A 37 -10.53 1.69 -19.59
N LYS A 38 -10.78 1.85 -20.89
CA LYS A 38 -12.05 1.50 -21.55
C LYS A 38 -11.80 0.24 -22.39
N GLY A 39 -12.52 -0.84 -22.09
CA GLY A 39 -12.45 -2.05 -22.90
C GLY A 39 -11.26 -2.99 -22.60
N GLU A 40 -10.59 -2.84 -21.46
CA GLU A 40 -9.46 -3.71 -21.03
C GLU A 40 -8.18 -3.53 -21.87
N GLU A 41 -8.02 -2.42 -22.60
CA GLU A 41 -6.85 -2.15 -23.46
C GLU A 41 -5.54 -1.98 -22.66
N LYS A 42 -5.63 -1.41 -21.45
CA LYS A 42 -4.49 -1.16 -20.56
C LYS A 42 -4.42 -2.13 -19.39
N LEU A 43 -5.15 -3.25 -19.47
CA LEU A 43 -5.24 -4.23 -18.38
C LEU A 43 -3.86 -4.79 -17.97
N ASN A 44 -3.00 -5.08 -18.94
CA ASN A 44 -1.65 -5.58 -18.67
C ASN A 44 -0.77 -4.55 -17.96
N LEU A 45 -0.88 -3.27 -18.34
CA LEU A 45 -0.15 -2.18 -17.68
C LEU A 45 -0.67 -1.96 -16.26
N HIS A 46 -1.99 -1.90 -16.07
CA HIS A 46 -2.62 -1.81 -14.75
C HIS A 46 -2.18 -2.96 -13.84
N ARG A 47 -2.21 -4.20 -14.35
CA ARG A 47 -1.79 -5.39 -13.63
C ARG A 47 -0.29 -5.34 -13.30
N GLY A 48 0.55 -4.99 -14.26
CA GLY A 48 2.00 -4.88 -14.05
C GLY A 48 2.35 -3.86 -12.97
N LEU A 49 1.79 -2.65 -13.06
CA LEU A 49 1.93 -1.61 -12.04
C LEU A 49 1.38 -2.06 -10.69
N GLY A 50 0.22 -2.72 -10.67
CA GLY A 50 -0.36 -3.26 -9.44
C GLY A 50 0.55 -4.27 -8.75
N VAL A 51 1.10 -5.24 -9.49
CA VAL A 51 2.01 -6.25 -8.94
C VAL A 51 3.30 -5.60 -8.44
N ILE A 52 3.94 -4.76 -9.25
CA ILE A 52 5.20 -4.09 -8.86
C ILE A 52 4.96 -3.20 -7.63
N GLY A 53 3.87 -2.42 -7.62
CA GLY A 53 3.50 -1.56 -6.51
C GLY A 53 3.29 -2.33 -5.21
N ILE A 54 2.55 -3.45 -5.25
CA ILE A 54 2.36 -4.32 -4.08
C ILE A 54 3.69 -4.90 -3.60
N LEU A 55 4.55 -5.39 -4.49
CA LEU A 55 5.84 -5.96 -4.10
C LEU A 55 6.74 -4.92 -3.42
N VAL A 56 6.86 -3.72 -4.00
CA VAL A 56 7.65 -2.63 -3.41
C VAL A 56 7.07 -2.19 -2.06
N PHE A 57 5.74 -2.09 -1.96
CA PHE A 57 5.05 -1.77 -0.71
C PHE A 57 5.33 -2.82 0.38
N LEU A 58 5.22 -4.11 0.06
CA LEU A 58 5.51 -5.20 0.99
C LEU A 58 6.99 -5.25 1.40
N LEU A 59 7.91 -4.94 0.49
CA LEU A 59 9.33 -4.79 0.84
C LEU A 59 9.54 -3.69 1.88
N GLY A 60 8.78 -2.59 1.81
CA GLY A 60 8.79 -1.56 2.84
C GLY A 60 8.33 -2.08 4.20
N VAL A 61 7.27 -2.89 4.25
CA VAL A 61 6.81 -3.55 5.49
C VAL A 61 7.88 -4.48 6.05
N VAL A 62 8.49 -5.30 5.20
CA VAL A 62 9.57 -6.24 5.56
C VAL A 62 10.80 -5.51 6.08
N ALA A 63 11.20 -4.40 5.45
CA ALA A 63 12.32 -3.57 5.90
C ALA A 63 12.12 -3.08 7.35
N LEU A 64 10.89 -2.73 7.72
CA LEU A 64 10.55 -2.34 9.09
C LEU A 64 10.60 -3.53 10.07
N LEU A 65 10.11 -4.70 9.68
CA LEU A 65 10.15 -5.92 10.51
C LEU A 65 11.59 -6.30 10.89
N PHE A 66 12.53 -6.19 9.96
CA PHE A 66 13.95 -6.48 10.21
C PHE A 66 14.64 -5.49 11.16
N THR A 67 13.98 -4.39 11.54
CA THR A 67 14.53 -3.42 12.51
C THR A 67 14.30 -3.79 13.97
N GLY A 68 13.33 -4.66 14.25
CA GLY A 68 12.83 -4.87 15.61
C GLY A 68 12.08 -3.65 16.21
N ASN A 69 11.99 -2.51 15.52
CA ASN A 69 11.32 -1.29 15.97
C ASN A 69 9.84 -1.25 15.55
N VAL A 70 9.18 -2.40 15.50
CA VAL A 70 7.75 -2.46 15.18
C VAL A 70 6.95 -2.14 16.45
N HIS A 71 6.38 -0.95 16.48
CA HIS A 71 5.51 -0.50 17.57
C HIS A 71 4.05 -0.87 17.26
N ALA A 72 3.69 -2.13 17.53
CA ALA A 72 2.35 -2.66 17.26
C ALA A 72 1.23 -2.04 18.11
N ASN A 73 1.56 -1.15 19.05
CA ASN A 73 0.61 -0.39 19.85
C ASN A 73 0.19 0.95 19.22
N LEU A 74 0.82 1.37 18.11
CA LEU A 74 0.46 2.62 17.44
C LEU A 74 -0.71 2.41 16.47
N PRO A 75 -1.68 3.36 16.40
CA PRO A 75 -2.78 3.30 15.43
C PRO A 75 -2.31 3.11 13.98
N HIS A 76 -1.16 3.71 13.63
CA HIS A 76 -0.50 3.55 12.32
C HIS A 76 -0.34 2.08 11.92
N PHE A 77 0.07 1.21 12.86
CA PHE A 77 0.33 -0.20 12.58
C PHE A 77 -0.95 -0.94 12.17
N PHE A 78 -2.03 -0.81 12.94
CA PHE A 78 -3.29 -1.47 12.65
C PHE A 78 -3.94 -0.97 11.36
N LEU A 79 -3.91 0.35 11.13
CA LEU A 79 -4.44 0.94 9.91
C LEU A 79 -3.65 0.49 8.67
N GLY A 80 -2.31 0.44 8.78
CA GLY A 80 -1.44 -0.09 7.73
C GLY A 80 -1.70 -1.57 7.45
N LEU A 81 -1.90 -2.38 8.49
CA LEU A 81 -2.23 -3.80 8.33
C LEU A 81 -3.59 -4.00 7.64
N ILE A 82 -4.62 -3.23 8.01
CA ILE A 82 -5.93 -3.28 7.34
C ILE A 82 -5.79 -2.88 5.87
N ALA A 83 -5.01 -1.83 5.57
CA ALA A 83 -4.74 -1.44 4.18
C ALA A 83 -4.07 -2.56 3.37
N VAL A 84 -3.08 -3.25 3.96
CA VAL A 84 -2.42 -4.43 3.35
C VAL A 84 -3.44 -5.52 3.03
N ILE A 85 -4.33 -5.85 3.98
CA ILE A 85 -5.37 -6.87 3.77
C ILE A 85 -6.25 -6.50 2.57
N PHE A 86 -6.72 -5.26 2.49
CA PHE A 86 -7.55 -4.81 1.37
C PHE A 86 -6.81 -4.78 0.04
N PHE A 87 -5.52 -4.43 0.01
CA PHE A 87 -4.72 -4.55 -1.22
C PHE A 87 -4.50 -5.99 -1.66
N ILE A 88 -4.34 -6.94 -0.73
CA ILE A 88 -4.30 -8.37 -1.04
C ILE A 88 -5.64 -8.83 -1.61
N LEU A 89 -6.76 -8.45 -0.99
CA LEU A 89 -8.10 -8.76 -1.50
C LEU A 89 -8.33 -8.16 -2.90
N ALA A 90 -7.93 -6.92 -3.12
CA ALA A 90 -7.98 -6.28 -4.43
C ALA A 90 -7.14 -7.05 -5.46
N ALA A 91 -5.93 -7.49 -5.11
CA ALA A 91 -5.09 -8.30 -6.00
C ALA A 91 -5.74 -9.65 -6.34
N ILE A 92 -6.30 -10.34 -5.34
CA ILE A 92 -7.06 -11.59 -5.54
C ILE A 92 -8.27 -11.35 -6.45
N GLY A 93 -9.05 -10.30 -6.19
CA GLY A 93 -10.20 -9.91 -7.01
C GLY A 93 -9.81 -9.57 -8.45
N GLY A 94 -8.67 -8.91 -8.66
CA GLY A 94 -8.11 -8.62 -9.98
C GLY A 94 -7.69 -9.88 -10.73
N ILE A 95 -7.01 -10.81 -10.06
CA ILE A 95 -6.66 -12.12 -10.64
C ILE A 95 -7.92 -12.93 -10.97
N ALA A 96 -8.89 -12.97 -10.05
CA ALA A 96 -10.17 -13.64 -10.27
C ALA A 96 -10.92 -13.05 -11.47
N TYR A 97 -10.94 -11.72 -11.62
CA TYR A 97 -11.53 -11.04 -12.77
C TYR A 97 -10.95 -11.51 -14.11
N THR A 98 -9.63 -11.67 -14.19
CA THR A 98 -8.96 -12.11 -15.43
C THR A 98 -9.29 -13.54 -15.83
N LYS A 99 -9.71 -14.38 -14.87
CA LYS A 99 -10.04 -15.79 -15.07
C LYS A 99 -11.55 -16.08 -15.12
N ALA A 100 -12.39 -15.06 -14.89
CA ALA A 100 -13.81 -15.24 -14.72
C ALA A 100 -14.60 -15.17 -16.03
N ASP A 101 -15.71 -15.90 -16.06
CA ASP A 101 -16.72 -15.80 -17.13
C ASP A 101 -17.33 -14.40 -17.21
N LYS A 102 -17.84 -14.04 -18.39
CA LYS A 102 -18.45 -12.72 -18.67
C LYS A 102 -19.53 -12.32 -17.65
N THR A 103 -20.31 -13.28 -17.15
CA THR A 103 -21.40 -13.04 -16.20
C THR A 103 -20.91 -12.62 -14.80
N LYS A 104 -19.71 -13.06 -14.40
CA LYS A 104 -19.11 -12.76 -13.08
C LYS A 104 -18.18 -11.54 -13.11
N LYS A 105 -17.64 -11.19 -14.29
CA LYS A 105 -16.71 -10.06 -14.47
C LYS A 105 -17.21 -8.74 -13.87
N GLN A 106 -18.48 -8.39 -14.08
CA GLN A 106 -19.00 -7.10 -13.57
C GLN A 106 -19.01 -7.03 -12.05
N GLY A 107 -19.41 -8.11 -11.36
CA GLY A 107 -19.40 -8.20 -9.90
C GLY A 107 -17.98 -8.13 -9.34
N LEU A 108 -17.06 -8.90 -9.92
CA LEU A 108 -15.64 -8.90 -9.54
C LEU A 108 -14.98 -7.53 -9.76
N ARG A 109 -15.33 -6.82 -10.84
CA ARG A 109 -14.83 -5.46 -11.09
C ARG A 109 -15.31 -4.47 -10.01
N LYS A 110 -16.57 -4.58 -9.58
CA LYS A 110 -17.11 -3.74 -8.51
C LYS A 110 -16.42 -4.04 -7.16
N SER A 111 -16.29 -5.32 -6.81
CA SER A 111 -15.57 -5.75 -5.60
C SER A 111 -14.13 -5.26 -5.61
N HIS A 112 -13.37 -5.55 -6.66
CA HIS A 112 -11.99 -5.13 -6.81
C HIS A 112 -11.80 -3.62 -6.62
N LYS A 113 -12.69 -2.80 -7.22
CA LYS A 113 -12.67 -1.34 -7.05
C LYS A 113 -12.99 -0.92 -5.63
N ALA A 114 -13.97 -1.56 -4.98
CA ALA A 114 -14.32 -1.27 -3.60
C ALA A 114 -13.17 -1.63 -2.64
N ASP A 115 -12.60 -2.82 -2.79
CA ASP A 115 -11.47 -3.29 -1.98
C ASP A 115 -10.26 -2.37 -2.12
N ALA A 116 -9.92 -1.98 -3.36
CA ALA A 116 -8.85 -1.02 -3.61
C ALA A 116 -9.13 0.36 -3.00
N ALA A 117 -10.36 0.88 -3.12
CA ALA A 117 -10.74 2.17 -2.57
C ALA A 117 -10.66 2.18 -1.02
N ILE A 118 -11.15 1.12 -0.37
CA ILE A 118 -11.05 0.96 1.07
C ILE A 118 -9.57 0.83 1.50
N GLY A 119 -8.77 0.06 0.77
CA GLY A 119 -7.33 -0.05 0.99
C GLY A 119 -6.62 1.29 0.93
N PHE A 120 -6.89 2.10 -0.10
CA PHE A 120 -6.33 3.46 -0.22
C PHE A 120 -6.80 4.39 0.89
N LEU A 121 -8.06 4.30 1.33
CA LEU A 121 -8.56 5.09 2.46
C LEU A 121 -7.78 4.77 3.74
N PHE A 122 -7.67 3.49 4.11
CA PHE A 122 -6.91 3.08 5.29
C PHE A 122 -5.42 3.43 5.18
N LEU A 123 -4.84 3.28 3.99
CA LEU A 123 -3.46 3.68 3.73
C LEU A 123 -3.24 5.18 3.95
N LEU A 124 -4.14 6.02 3.46
CA LEU A 124 -4.05 7.48 3.62
C LEU A 124 -4.12 7.87 5.11
N VAL A 125 -5.06 7.27 5.85
CA VAL A 125 -5.16 7.50 7.30
C VAL A 125 -3.92 6.97 8.02
N ALA A 126 -3.40 5.79 7.64
CA ALA A 126 -2.17 5.24 8.18
C ALA A 126 -0.97 6.17 7.96
N ILE A 127 -0.83 6.76 6.77
CA ILE A 127 0.25 7.73 6.47
C ILE A 127 0.16 8.94 7.41
N VAL A 128 -1.04 9.49 7.62
CA VAL A 128 -1.24 10.63 8.55
C VAL A 128 -0.78 10.26 9.96
N PHE A 129 -1.22 9.11 10.49
CA PHE A 129 -0.78 8.64 11.81
C PHE A 129 0.72 8.30 11.86
N GLY A 130 1.32 7.82 10.77
CA GLY A 130 2.75 7.57 10.68
C GLY A 130 3.56 8.86 10.79
N ILE A 131 3.14 9.92 10.09
CA ILE A 131 3.75 11.25 10.17
C ILE A 131 3.61 11.84 11.57
N ILE A 132 2.42 11.74 12.18
CA ILE A 132 2.18 12.20 13.56
C ILE A 132 3.08 11.42 14.53
N GLY A 133 3.16 10.09 14.39
CA GLY A 133 4.01 9.24 15.22
C GLY A 133 5.50 9.62 15.13
N ILE A 134 6.01 9.86 13.92
CA ILE A 134 7.39 10.33 13.73
C ILE A 134 7.62 11.69 14.39
N LYS A 135 6.64 12.61 14.32
CA LYS A 135 6.75 13.93 14.97
C LYS A 135 6.70 13.85 16.50
N ALA A 136 5.92 12.92 17.06
CA ALA A 136 5.78 12.75 18.51
C ALA A 136 6.98 12.03 19.15
N LEU A 137 7.79 11.32 18.36
CA LEU A 137 9.02 10.65 18.80
C LEU A 137 10.27 11.54 18.67
N LYS A 138 10.15 12.75 18.10
CA LYS A 138 11.18 13.78 18.09
C LYS A 138 10.99 14.73 19.26
#